data_AF-A0A6L4APF8-F1
#
_entry.id   AF-A0A6L4APF8-F1
#
_cell.length_a   1.000
_cell.length_b   1.000
_cell.length_c   1.000
_cell.angle_alpha   90.00
_cell.angle_beta   90.00
_cell.angle_gamma   90.00
#
_symmetry.space_group_name_H-M   'P 1'
#
loop_
_entity.id
_entity.type
_entity.pdbx_description
1 polymer ?
#
loop_
_entity_poly.entity_id
_entity_poly.type
_entity_poly.pdbx_seq_one_letter_code
_entity_poly.pdbx_strand_id
1 'polypeptide(L)'
;MYLARIRKGQDIHHVLRQSFFDPQRACYRFRDIFELGIAPALFIDRGQWPAIAFREDLEEAVALAGAGNRSGQELERLLWEFFTREEQEELGRFSRRRAVASPPFSPEDEERLRKEIHLFDRKRLYFLRYGAVDQTRLHLLHKKLCRPLFGQCRDEREYHFQMLERVISPAEYRTYVFAIFDLQRFFSESYSRFMPEALDQERMADHLVEDICRLNGDREFWGEPAEAGALHPHLQRYLVMFFDYGYPSRSFSADFTREFIGKHRRFRWPEEKSPLPAEVNAAFGRSMEELRRMSKRDLARLFRKRAKELHPDRGGDHHRFIVLNNLYEGLKNRFGKS
;
A
#
# COMPACT_ATOMS: atom_id res chain seq x y z
N MET A 1 -3.55 1.52 19.34
CA MET A 1 -4.61 0.54 19.67
C MET A 1 -5.46 0.34 18.44
N TYR A 2 -6.00 -0.85 18.24
CA TYR A 2 -6.80 -1.22 17.07
C TYR A 2 -7.87 -2.23 17.46
N LEU A 3 -8.88 -2.37 16.59
CA LEU A 3 -9.97 -3.30 16.74
C LEU A 3 -9.68 -4.56 15.90
N ALA A 4 -9.48 -5.69 16.56
CA ALA A 4 -9.33 -6.98 15.91
C ALA A 4 -10.69 -7.69 15.79
N ARG A 5 -10.91 -8.39 14.68
CA ARG A 5 -12.11 -9.16 14.37
C ARG A 5 -11.75 -10.63 14.23
N ILE A 6 -12.06 -11.40 15.26
CA ILE A 6 -11.69 -12.81 15.37
C ILE A 6 -12.91 -13.67 15.04
N ARG A 7 -12.78 -14.51 14.02
CA ARG A 7 -13.83 -15.47 13.67
C ARG A 7 -13.80 -16.63 14.65
N LYS A 8 -14.87 -16.82 15.44
CA LYS A 8 -15.09 -17.97 16.33
C LYS A 8 -16.34 -18.70 15.83
N GLY A 9 -16.14 -19.73 15.00
CA GLY A 9 -17.26 -20.44 14.35
C GLY A 9 -18.00 -19.57 13.32
N GLN A 10 -19.30 -19.36 13.53
CA GLN A 10 -20.13 -18.48 12.70
C GLN A 10 -20.08 -17.02 13.16
N ASP A 11 -19.62 -16.76 14.38
CA ASP A 11 -19.64 -15.43 14.98
C ASP A 11 -18.31 -14.69 14.81
N ILE A 12 -18.40 -13.37 14.75
CA ILE A 12 -17.25 -12.47 14.72
C ILE A 12 -17.15 -11.78 16.07
N HIS A 13 -16.12 -12.14 16.82
CA HIS A 13 -15.77 -11.50 18.09
C HIS A 13 -14.84 -10.32 17.85
N HIS A 14 -15.07 -9.26 18.60
CA HIS A 14 -14.28 -8.04 18.54
C HIS A 14 -13.41 -7.94 19.80
N VAL A 15 -12.14 -7.63 19.61
CA VAL A 15 -11.18 -7.48 20.70
C VAL A 15 -10.37 -6.20 20.47
N LEU A 16 -10.26 -5.37 21.50
CA LEU A 16 -9.34 -4.24 21.49
C LEU A 16 -7.93 -4.74 21.77
N ARG A 17 -7.01 -4.39 20.87
CA ARG A 17 -5.60 -4.77 20.96
C ARG A 17 -4.68 -3.55 20.93
N GLN A 18 -3.52 -3.71 21.54
CA GLN A 18 -2.46 -2.72 21.50
C GLN A 18 -1.16 -3.32 20.99
N SER A 19 -0.58 -2.69 19.96
CA SER A 19 0.81 -2.95 19.58
C SER A 19 1.79 -2.43 20.63
N PHE A 20 2.76 -3.25 20.98
CA PHE A 20 3.89 -2.87 21.83
C PHE A 20 5.18 -3.47 21.27
N PHE A 21 6.31 -2.79 21.49
CA PHE A 21 7.61 -3.31 21.10
C PHE A 21 8.10 -4.32 22.14
N ASP A 22 8.48 -5.52 21.72
CA ASP A 22 9.12 -6.55 22.54
C ASP A 22 10.65 -6.45 22.36
N PRO A 23 11.40 -5.93 23.34
CA PRO A 23 12.85 -5.78 23.23
C PRO A 23 13.61 -7.10 23.13
N GLN A 24 13.05 -8.20 23.67
CA GLN A 24 13.71 -9.50 23.67
C GLN A 24 13.73 -10.12 22.28
N ARG A 25 12.64 -9.92 21.53
CA ARG A 25 12.47 -10.42 20.16
C ARG A 25 12.78 -9.38 19.08
N ALA A 26 13.06 -8.14 19.50
CA ALA A 26 13.27 -6.98 18.64
C ALA A 26 12.15 -6.78 17.59
N CYS A 27 10.90 -7.08 17.97
CA CYS A 27 9.75 -7.00 17.07
C CYS A 27 8.52 -6.42 17.78
N TYR A 28 7.55 -5.91 17.00
CA TYR A 28 6.28 -5.46 17.55
C TYR A 28 5.31 -6.63 17.74
N ARG A 29 4.76 -6.77 18.94
CA ARG A 29 3.71 -7.75 19.29
C ARG A 29 2.44 -7.02 19.71
N PHE A 30 1.38 -7.77 19.96
CA PHE A 30 0.15 -7.21 20.51
C PHE A 30 -0.21 -7.85 21.84
N ARG A 31 -0.99 -7.11 22.63
CA ARG A 31 -1.69 -7.61 23.81
C ARG A 31 -3.18 -7.30 23.66
N ASP A 32 -4.00 -8.19 24.17
CA ASP A 32 -5.44 -7.96 24.28
C ASP A 32 -5.69 -7.01 25.46
N ILE A 33 -6.51 -5.99 25.24
CA ILE A 33 -6.88 -4.98 26.25
C ILE A 33 -8.27 -5.30 26.79
N PHE A 34 -9.22 -5.55 25.90
CA PHE A 34 -10.63 -5.72 26.25
C PHE A 34 -11.36 -6.56 25.20
N GLU A 35 -12.17 -7.54 25.63
CA GLU A 35 -13.02 -8.33 24.73
C GLU A 35 -14.43 -7.70 24.64
N LEU A 36 -14.78 -7.21 23.45
CA LEU A 36 -16.08 -6.58 23.16
C LEU A 36 -17.14 -7.61 22.72
N GLY A 37 -16.73 -8.86 22.48
CA GLY A 37 -17.62 -9.93 22.03
C GLY A 37 -18.24 -9.64 20.65
N ILE A 38 -19.45 -10.12 20.42
CA ILE A 38 -20.11 -10.10 19.11
C ILE A 38 -20.77 -8.73 18.82
N ALA A 39 -21.17 -8.01 19.87
CA ALA A 39 -21.93 -6.76 19.75
C ALA A 39 -21.23 -5.56 20.42
N PRO A 40 -20.19 -4.98 19.80
CA PRO A 40 -19.49 -3.80 20.33
C PRO A 40 -20.39 -2.59 20.59
N ALA A 41 -21.50 -2.48 19.86
CA ALA A 41 -22.47 -1.39 20.02
C ALA A 41 -23.13 -1.34 21.41
N LEU A 42 -23.08 -2.45 22.18
CA LEU A 42 -23.57 -2.50 23.56
C LEU A 42 -22.69 -1.76 24.56
N PHE A 43 -21.45 -1.43 24.16
CA PHE A 43 -20.50 -0.69 25.00
C PHE A 43 -20.60 0.83 24.81
N ILE A 44 -21.48 1.27 23.91
CA ILE A 44 -21.75 2.67 23.61
C ILE A 44 -23.03 3.05 24.34
N ASP A 45 -22.92 3.91 25.36
CA ASP A 45 -24.06 4.45 26.08
C ASP A 45 -24.66 5.64 25.31
N ARG A 46 -25.95 5.51 24.98
CA ARG A 46 -26.74 6.47 24.22
C ARG A 46 -27.79 7.18 25.08
N GLY A 47 -27.67 7.07 26.41
CA GLY A 47 -28.70 7.53 27.36
C GLY A 47 -28.98 9.03 27.34
N GLN A 48 -28.00 9.89 27.02
CA GLN A 48 -28.15 11.34 26.97
C GLN A 48 -27.52 11.95 25.72
N TRP A 49 -28.13 11.68 24.57
CA TRP A 49 -27.82 12.38 23.32
C TRP A 49 -27.86 13.91 23.55
N PRO A 50 -26.83 14.70 23.14
CA PRO A 50 -25.79 14.41 22.15
C PRO A 50 -24.46 13.87 22.69
N ALA A 51 -24.33 13.62 24.00
CA ALA A 51 -23.10 13.10 24.57
C ALA A 51 -23.04 11.58 24.41
N ILE A 52 -22.05 11.11 23.65
CA ILE A 52 -21.73 9.69 23.57
C ILE A 52 -20.77 9.36 24.72
N ALA A 53 -21.18 8.42 25.57
CA ALA A 53 -20.34 7.87 26.61
C ALA A 53 -20.07 6.39 26.32
N PHE A 54 -19.03 5.84 26.92
CA PHE A 54 -18.74 4.41 26.87
C PHE A 54 -18.90 3.80 28.26
N ARG A 55 -19.03 2.47 28.34
CA ARG A 55 -19.03 1.83 29.67
C ARG A 55 -17.75 2.12 30.42
N GLU A 56 -17.88 2.39 31.71
CA GLU A 56 -16.79 2.76 32.61
C GLU A 56 -15.63 1.75 32.58
N ASP A 57 -15.94 0.45 32.58
CA ASP A 57 -14.92 -0.60 32.57
C ASP A 57 -14.11 -0.65 31.26
N LEU A 58 -14.75 -0.32 30.13
CA LEU A 58 -14.08 -0.19 28.84
C LEU A 58 -13.18 1.06 28.80
N GLU A 59 -13.67 2.20 29.30
CA GLU A 59 -12.89 3.44 29.36
C GLU A 59 -11.66 3.30 30.27
N GLU A 60 -11.83 2.67 31.43
CA GLU A 60 -10.75 2.41 32.39
C GLU A 60 -9.69 1.50 31.78
N ALA A 61 -10.09 0.40 31.13
CA ALA A 61 -9.15 -0.52 30.47
C ALA A 61 -8.33 0.18 29.38
N VAL A 62 -8.95 1.03 28.57
CA VAL A 62 -8.26 1.82 27.53
C VAL A 62 -7.38 2.90 28.15
N ALA A 63 -7.79 3.51 29.27
CA ALA A 63 -6.99 4.51 29.99
C ALA A 63 -5.69 3.89 30.52
N LEU A 64 -5.82 2.75 31.21
CA LEU A 64 -4.69 1.98 31.78
C LEU A 64 -3.75 1.45 30.71
N ALA A 65 -4.26 1.11 29.52
CA ALA A 65 -3.45 0.68 28.39
C ALA A 65 -2.70 1.83 27.70
N GLY A 66 -2.80 3.07 28.18
CA GLY A 66 -1.94 4.18 27.77
C GLY A 66 -2.64 5.29 26.97
N ALA A 67 -3.96 5.24 26.81
CA ALA A 67 -4.72 6.38 26.27
C ALA A 67 -4.89 7.50 27.31
N GLY A 68 -4.85 7.18 28.60
CA GLY A 68 -5.00 8.14 29.70
C GLY A 68 -6.29 8.95 29.57
N ASN A 69 -6.17 10.28 29.62
CA ASN A 69 -7.31 11.20 29.46
C ASN A 69 -7.91 11.24 28.04
N ARG A 70 -7.31 10.55 27.05
CA ARG A 70 -7.80 10.47 25.67
C ARG A 70 -8.57 9.19 25.37
N SER A 71 -8.92 8.39 26.38
CA SER A 71 -9.65 7.13 26.20
C SER A 71 -10.94 7.29 25.39
N GLY A 72 -11.77 8.30 25.69
CA GLY A 72 -13.00 8.56 24.94
C GLY A 72 -12.73 8.82 23.45
N GLN A 73 -11.74 9.67 23.12
CA GLN A 73 -11.38 9.97 21.72
C GLN A 73 -10.84 8.75 20.98
N GLU A 74 -10.05 7.91 21.65
CA GLU A 74 -9.58 6.65 21.06
C GLU A 74 -10.72 5.65 20.87
N LEU A 75 -11.66 5.55 21.82
CA LEU A 75 -12.84 4.70 21.69
C LEU A 75 -13.77 5.16 20.58
N GLU A 76 -14.01 6.47 20.44
CA GLU A 76 -14.74 7.05 19.30
C GLU A 76 -14.08 6.65 17.97
N ARG A 77 -12.75 6.70 17.88
CA ARG A 77 -12.01 6.32 16.68
C ARG A 77 -12.11 4.81 16.40
N LEU A 78 -12.00 3.97 17.43
CA LEU A 78 -11.98 2.51 17.32
C LEU A 78 -13.35 1.91 17.05
N LEU A 79 -14.40 2.49 17.63
CA LEU A 79 -15.78 2.04 17.53
C LEU A 79 -16.57 2.82 16.48
N TRP A 80 -15.90 3.61 15.65
CA TRP A 80 -16.52 4.48 14.65
C TRP A 80 -17.59 3.78 13.80
N GLU A 81 -17.34 2.52 13.44
CA GLU A 81 -18.21 1.71 12.58
C GLU A 81 -19.49 1.22 13.26
N PHE A 82 -19.57 1.29 14.59
CA PHE A 82 -20.74 0.86 15.38
C PHE A 82 -21.64 2.03 15.80
N PHE A 83 -21.24 3.26 15.47
CA PHE A 83 -22.11 4.42 15.58
C PHE A 83 -23.18 4.41 14.49
N THR A 84 -24.35 4.93 14.82
CA THR A 84 -25.40 5.24 13.85
C THR A 84 -24.92 6.35 12.91
N ARG A 85 -25.58 6.48 11.77
CA ARG A 85 -25.25 7.54 10.81
C ARG A 85 -25.38 8.95 11.41
N GLU A 86 -26.40 9.16 12.24
CA GLU A 86 -26.62 10.43 12.94
C GLU A 86 -25.50 10.72 13.94
N GLU A 87 -25.08 9.70 14.69
CA GLU A 87 -23.93 9.75 15.60
C GLU A 87 -22.63 10.13 14.86
N GLN A 88 -22.36 9.51 13.72
CA GLN A 88 -21.19 9.81 12.88
C GLN A 88 -21.24 11.22 12.30
N GLU A 89 -22.42 11.69 11.88
CA GLU A 89 -22.58 13.03 11.32
C GLU A 89 -22.34 14.11 12.40
N GLU A 90 -22.87 13.92 13.61
CA GLU A 90 -22.69 14.87 14.70
C GLU A 90 -21.26 14.87 15.24
N LEU A 91 -20.69 13.71 15.53
CA LEU A 91 -19.27 13.58 15.89
C LEU A 91 -18.36 14.16 14.80
N GLY A 92 -18.71 13.97 13.53
CA GLY A 92 -17.98 14.50 12.38
C GLY A 92 -17.98 16.04 12.30
N ARG A 93 -19.01 16.71 12.79
CA ARG A 93 -19.10 18.19 12.82
C ARG A 93 -18.11 18.81 13.80
N PHE A 94 -17.94 18.19 14.97
CA PHE A 94 -17.00 18.62 16.00
C PHE A 94 -15.59 18.08 15.76
N SER A 95 -15.48 16.89 15.19
CA SER A 95 -14.25 16.31 14.66
C SER A 95 -13.90 16.97 13.32
N ARG A 96 -13.73 18.30 13.32
CA ARG A 96 -12.88 18.95 12.32
C ARG A 96 -11.48 18.40 12.56
N ARG A 97 -11.21 17.23 11.97
CA ARG A 97 -9.89 16.64 11.74
C ARG A 97 -9.11 17.67 10.93
N ARG A 98 -8.66 18.76 11.58
CA ARG A 98 -7.61 19.60 11.04
C ARG A 98 -6.48 18.62 10.79
N ALA A 99 -6.21 18.36 9.52
CA ALA A 99 -5.02 17.64 9.13
C ALA A 99 -3.87 18.48 9.64
N VAL A 100 -3.41 18.20 10.86
CA VAL A 100 -2.18 18.77 11.39
C VAL A 100 -1.15 18.41 10.35
N ALA A 101 -0.58 19.43 9.72
CA ALA A 101 0.37 19.26 8.64
C ALA A 101 1.44 18.30 9.15
N SER A 102 1.48 17.10 8.58
CA SER A 102 2.39 16.08 9.07
C SER A 102 3.81 16.61 8.88
N PRO A 103 4.67 16.55 9.92
CA PRO A 103 5.99 17.15 9.90
C PRO A 103 6.80 16.66 8.68
N PRO A 104 7.87 17.36 8.27
CA PRO A 104 8.76 16.85 7.23
C PRO A 104 9.25 15.44 7.57
N PHE A 105 9.55 14.63 6.55
CA PHE A 105 10.04 13.25 6.74
C PHE A 105 11.46 13.31 7.28
N SER A 106 11.67 12.79 8.48
CA SER A 106 12.96 12.89 9.17
C SER A 106 13.92 11.76 8.74
N PRO A 107 15.24 11.89 9.00
CA PRO A 107 16.17 10.78 8.82
C PRO A 107 15.83 9.56 9.69
N GLU A 108 15.26 9.79 10.88
CA GLU A 108 14.76 8.72 11.75
C GLU A 108 13.58 7.99 11.10
N ASP A 109 12.63 8.71 10.48
CA ASP A 109 11.54 8.10 9.72
C ASP A 109 12.06 7.22 8.56
N GLU A 110 13.18 7.61 7.93
CA GLU A 110 13.81 6.82 6.85
C GLU A 110 14.35 5.49 7.37
N GLU A 111 15.02 5.52 8.52
CA GLU A 111 15.55 4.32 9.13
C GLU A 111 14.43 3.40 9.64
N ARG A 112 13.36 3.98 10.18
CA ARG A 112 12.14 3.23 10.54
C ARG A 112 11.45 2.64 9.32
N LEU A 113 11.36 3.39 8.21
CA LEU A 113 10.81 2.87 6.95
C LEU A 113 11.60 1.65 6.47
N ARG A 114 12.93 1.72 6.53
CA ARG A 114 13.82 0.62 6.09
C ARG A 114 13.72 -0.61 6.99
N LYS A 115 13.62 -0.42 8.30
CA LYS A 115 13.59 -1.52 9.28
C LYS A 115 12.22 -2.13 9.48
N GLU A 116 11.19 -1.30 9.55
CA GLU A 116 9.88 -1.73 9.99
C GLU A 116 8.97 -2.12 8.83
N ILE A 117 9.12 -1.54 7.63
CA ILE A 117 8.11 -1.66 6.56
C ILE A 117 8.54 -2.64 5.48
N HIS A 118 7.80 -3.74 5.39
CA HIS A 118 8.05 -4.78 4.40
C HIS A 118 7.71 -4.30 2.98
N LEU A 119 8.40 -4.84 1.96
CA LEU A 119 8.17 -4.49 0.56
C LEU A 119 6.71 -4.74 0.13
N PHE A 120 6.09 -5.81 0.64
CA PHE A 120 4.70 -6.14 0.35
C PHE A 120 3.72 -5.04 0.82
N ASP A 121 3.97 -4.46 2.01
CA ASP A 121 3.16 -3.34 2.53
C ASP A 121 3.26 -2.11 1.62
N ARG A 122 4.45 -1.85 1.09
CA ARG A 122 4.68 -0.74 0.15
C ARG A 122 3.91 -0.95 -1.15
N LYS A 123 3.93 -2.16 -1.72
CA LYS A 123 3.16 -2.49 -2.94
C LYS A 123 1.66 -2.30 -2.73
N ARG A 124 1.13 -2.73 -1.58
CA ARG A 124 -0.26 -2.50 -1.19
C ARG A 124 -0.61 -1.02 -1.12
N LEU A 125 0.17 -0.22 -0.39
CA LEU A 125 -0.04 1.23 -0.29
C LEU A 125 0.06 1.93 -1.64
N TYR A 126 0.99 1.48 -2.49
CA TYR A 126 1.18 2.04 -3.83
C TYR A 126 -0.06 1.85 -4.69
N PHE A 127 -0.62 0.64 -4.75
CA PHE A 127 -1.87 0.40 -5.47
C PHE A 127 -3.05 1.17 -4.85
N LEU A 128 -3.21 1.10 -3.53
CA LEU A 128 -4.31 1.77 -2.83
C LEU A 128 -4.30 3.28 -3.06
N ARG A 129 -3.12 3.89 -3.12
CA ARG A 129 -2.98 5.33 -3.36
C ARG A 129 -3.14 5.71 -4.82
N TYR A 130 -2.51 4.97 -5.73
CA TYR A 130 -2.31 5.39 -7.11
C TYR A 130 -3.10 4.59 -8.15
N GLY A 131 -3.61 3.41 -7.78
CA GLY A 131 -4.22 2.45 -8.71
C GLY A 131 -3.27 1.91 -9.75
N ALA A 132 -1.97 2.05 -9.53
CA ALA A 132 -0.95 1.63 -10.46
C ALA A 132 -0.74 0.11 -10.35
N VAL A 133 -0.98 -0.59 -11.46
CA VAL A 133 -0.68 -2.01 -11.61
C VAL A 133 0.83 -2.21 -11.70
N ASP A 134 1.51 -1.39 -12.51
CA ASP A 134 2.96 -1.39 -12.67
C ASP A 134 3.69 -0.93 -11.39
N GLN A 135 4.39 -1.87 -10.74
CA GLN A 135 5.15 -1.62 -9.52
C GLN A 135 6.60 -1.15 -9.75
N THR A 136 7.07 -0.98 -11.00
CA THR A 136 8.46 -0.53 -11.28
C THR A 136 8.77 0.84 -10.67
N ARG A 137 7.73 1.68 -10.53
CA ARG A 137 7.79 3.03 -9.95
C ARG A 137 7.50 3.06 -8.45
N LEU A 138 7.58 1.92 -7.75
CA LEU A 138 7.36 1.82 -6.30
C LEU A 138 8.32 2.72 -5.50
N HIS A 139 9.51 3.02 -6.02
CA HIS A 139 10.47 3.95 -5.41
C HIS A 139 9.94 5.39 -5.33
N LEU A 140 8.96 5.75 -6.16
CA LEU A 140 8.28 7.06 -6.15
C LEU A 140 7.12 7.11 -5.14
N LEU A 141 6.84 6.01 -4.42
CA LEU A 141 5.88 6.00 -3.34
C LEU A 141 6.23 7.10 -2.34
N HIS A 142 5.30 8.01 -2.09
CA HIS A 142 5.53 9.09 -1.14
C HIS A 142 5.71 8.52 0.27
N LYS A 143 6.93 8.61 0.83
CA LYS A 143 7.33 7.94 2.09
C LYS A 143 6.43 8.23 3.29
N LYS A 144 5.85 9.44 3.37
CA LYS A 144 4.87 9.78 4.43
C LYS A 144 3.63 8.88 4.44
N LEU A 145 3.30 8.18 3.35
CA LEU A 145 2.19 7.23 3.30
C LEU A 145 2.45 5.99 4.17
N CYS A 146 3.71 5.67 4.47
CA CYS A 146 4.06 4.54 5.34
C CYS A 146 4.04 4.90 6.83
N ARG A 147 3.97 6.20 7.19
CA ARG A 147 3.97 6.64 8.59
C ARG A 147 2.88 6.02 9.46
N PRO A 148 1.64 5.81 8.98
CA PRO A 148 0.62 5.14 9.77
C PRO A 148 1.01 3.72 10.20
N LEU A 149 1.95 3.07 9.51
CA LEU A 149 2.38 1.69 9.79
C LEU A 149 3.53 1.60 10.82
N PHE A 150 4.10 2.74 11.19
CA PHE A 150 5.19 2.83 12.14
C PHE A 150 4.72 2.47 13.55
N GLY A 151 5.50 1.66 14.26
CA GLY A 151 5.18 1.28 15.64
C GLY A 151 4.06 0.24 15.77
N GLN A 152 3.64 -0.37 14.65
CA GLN A 152 2.56 -1.34 14.61
C GLN A 152 3.10 -2.77 14.53
N CYS A 153 2.45 -3.70 15.22
CA CYS A 153 2.64 -5.12 15.00
C CYS A 153 2.03 -5.56 13.67
N ARG A 154 2.39 -6.77 13.22
CA ARG A 154 1.90 -7.34 11.95
C ARG A 154 0.37 -7.45 11.91
N ASP A 155 -0.26 -7.84 13.02
CA ASP A 155 -1.72 -7.96 13.15
C ASP A 155 -2.41 -6.60 12.95
N GLU A 156 -1.94 -5.54 13.64
CA GLU A 156 -2.46 -4.17 13.49
C GLU A 156 -2.37 -3.68 12.04
N ARG A 157 -1.24 -3.94 11.37
CA ARG A 157 -1.06 -3.57 9.97
C ARG A 157 -2.02 -4.32 9.06
N GLU A 158 -2.25 -5.60 9.30
CA GLU A 158 -3.21 -6.37 8.49
C GLU A 158 -4.63 -5.83 8.64
N TYR A 159 -5.08 -5.49 9.86
CA TYR A 159 -6.37 -4.82 10.05
C TYR A 159 -6.41 -3.43 9.42
N HIS A 160 -5.31 -2.67 9.48
CA HIS A 160 -5.18 -1.39 8.79
C HIS A 160 -5.36 -1.55 7.27
N PHE A 161 -4.68 -2.52 6.67
CA PHE A 161 -4.81 -2.80 5.24
C PHE A 161 -6.20 -3.29 4.87
N GLN A 162 -6.82 -4.16 5.67
CA GLN A 162 -8.22 -4.56 5.44
C GLN A 162 -9.16 -3.37 5.41
N MET A 163 -8.96 -2.38 6.28
CA MET A 163 -9.74 -1.15 6.27
C MET A 163 -9.53 -0.32 5.00
N LEU A 164 -8.27 -0.18 4.55
CA LEU A 164 -7.97 0.53 3.30
C LEU A 164 -8.49 -0.21 2.06
N GLU A 165 -8.42 -1.53 2.04
CA GLU A 165 -8.83 -2.41 0.94
C GLU A 165 -10.34 -2.38 0.68
N ARG A 166 -11.17 -1.95 1.64
CA ARG A 166 -12.63 -1.80 1.45
C ARG A 166 -13.02 -0.81 0.35
N VAL A 167 -12.14 0.10 -0.05
CA VAL A 167 -12.37 1.03 -1.16
C VAL A 167 -12.28 0.34 -2.53
N ILE A 168 -11.66 -0.84 -2.59
CA ILE A 168 -11.43 -1.56 -3.84
C ILE A 168 -12.75 -2.21 -4.27
N SER A 169 -13.15 -1.97 -5.51
CA SER A 169 -14.32 -2.61 -6.08
C SER A 169 -14.06 -4.10 -6.35
N PRO A 170 -15.06 -4.98 -6.28
CA PRO A 170 -14.89 -6.40 -6.60
C PRO A 170 -14.30 -6.66 -8.00
N ALA A 171 -14.59 -5.79 -8.96
CA ALA A 171 -14.03 -5.83 -10.31
C ALA A 171 -12.52 -5.55 -10.37
N GLU A 172 -11.93 -4.94 -9.33
CA GLU A 172 -10.50 -4.63 -9.26
C GLU A 172 -9.72 -5.64 -8.40
N TYR A 173 -10.39 -6.59 -7.72
CA TYR A 173 -9.73 -7.52 -6.80
C TYR A 173 -8.62 -8.34 -7.47
N ARG A 174 -8.89 -8.93 -8.63
CA ARG A 174 -7.88 -9.72 -9.34
C ARG A 174 -6.70 -8.85 -9.81
N THR A 175 -6.98 -7.64 -10.29
CA THR A 175 -5.95 -6.65 -10.67
C THR A 175 -5.13 -6.20 -9.47
N TYR A 176 -5.77 -6.02 -8.31
CA TYR A 176 -5.12 -5.65 -7.07
C TYR A 176 -4.14 -6.74 -6.62
N VAL A 177 -4.59 -8.01 -6.57
CA VAL A 177 -3.76 -9.15 -6.23
C VAL A 177 -2.57 -9.26 -7.19
N PHE A 178 -2.84 -9.18 -8.50
CA PHE A 178 -1.79 -9.17 -9.52
C PHE A 178 -0.72 -8.10 -9.26
N ALA A 179 -1.14 -6.88 -8.89
CA ALA A 179 -0.24 -5.76 -8.63
C ALA A 179 0.57 -5.93 -7.34
N ILE A 180 -0.06 -6.31 -6.22
CA ILE A 180 0.62 -6.36 -4.90
C ILE A 180 1.57 -7.55 -4.77
N PHE A 181 1.26 -8.66 -5.45
CA PHE A 181 2.18 -9.79 -5.57
C PHE A 181 3.18 -9.58 -6.71
N ASP A 182 3.05 -8.52 -7.52
CA ASP A 182 3.98 -8.19 -8.61
C ASP A 182 4.15 -9.37 -9.57
N LEU A 183 3.04 -10.01 -9.93
CA LEU A 183 3.01 -11.21 -10.77
C LEU A 183 3.50 -10.93 -12.19
N GLN A 184 3.45 -9.67 -12.63
CA GLN A 184 4.01 -9.19 -13.90
C GLN A 184 5.46 -9.63 -14.13
N ARG A 185 6.27 -9.86 -13.07
CA ARG A 185 7.68 -10.24 -13.20
C ARG A 185 7.91 -11.63 -13.81
N PHE A 186 6.89 -12.50 -13.80
CA PHE A 186 6.97 -13.85 -14.36
C PHE A 186 6.70 -13.88 -15.87
N PHE A 187 6.29 -12.74 -16.44
CA PHE A 187 5.86 -12.60 -17.82
C PHE A 187 6.84 -11.67 -18.57
N SER A 188 7.34 -12.14 -19.72
CA SER A 188 8.28 -11.39 -20.56
C SER A 188 7.58 -10.49 -21.58
N GLU A 189 6.28 -10.67 -21.73
CA GLU A 189 5.41 -9.94 -22.64
C GLU A 189 5.40 -8.46 -22.30
N SER A 190 5.58 -7.60 -23.31
CA SER A 190 5.62 -6.14 -23.11
C SER A 190 4.32 -5.56 -22.55
N TYR A 191 3.20 -6.25 -22.76
CA TYR A 191 1.88 -5.87 -22.27
C TYR A 191 1.55 -6.40 -20.88
N SER A 192 2.41 -7.23 -20.25
CA SER A 192 2.13 -7.87 -18.96
C SER A 192 1.78 -6.88 -17.85
N ARG A 193 2.30 -5.65 -17.95
CA ARG A 193 2.10 -4.57 -16.97
C ARG A 193 0.77 -3.83 -17.10
N PHE A 194 0.15 -3.88 -18.28
CA PHE A 194 -1.02 -3.06 -18.62
C PHE A 194 -2.25 -3.90 -18.99
N MET A 195 -2.05 -5.17 -19.35
CA MET A 195 -3.11 -6.08 -19.79
C MET A 195 -2.96 -7.46 -19.12
N PRO A 196 -3.11 -7.55 -17.79
CA PRO A 196 -3.00 -8.81 -17.08
C PRO A 196 -4.07 -9.84 -17.51
N GLU A 197 -5.21 -9.39 -18.04
CA GLU A 197 -6.26 -10.25 -18.59
C GLU A 197 -5.88 -10.99 -19.88
N ALA A 198 -4.83 -10.53 -20.58
CA ALA A 198 -4.34 -11.14 -21.80
C ALA A 198 -3.23 -12.17 -21.55
N LEU A 199 -2.78 -12.29 -20.30
CA LEU A 199 -1.75 -13.26 -19.90
C LEU A 199 -2.36 -14.64 -19.70
N ASP A 200 -1.48 -15.65 -19.68
CA ASP A 200 -1.85 -17.01 -19.30
C ASP A 200 -2.36 -17.04 -17.85
N GLN A 201 -3.64 -17.33 -17.68
CA GLN A 201 -4.34 -17.26 -16.41
C GLN A 201 -4.03 -18.44 -15.50
N GLU A 202 -3.76 -19.62 -16.06
CA GLU A 202 -3.40 -20.81 -15.28
C GLU A 202 -2.00 -20.62 -14.71
N ARG A 203 -1.06 -20.22 -15.57
CA ARG A 203 0.31 -19.91 -15.15
C ARG A 203 0.37 -18.78 -14.12
N MET A 204 -0.50 -17.77 -14.26
CA MET A 204 -0.60 -16.70 -13.26
C MET A 204 -1.09 -17.22 -11.90
N ALA A 205 -2.06 -18.14 -11.90
CA ALA A 205 -2.57 -18.75 -10.68
C ALA A 205 -1.49 -19.58 -9.97
N ASP A 206 -0.70 -20.35 -10.71
CA ASP A 206 0.41 -21.14 -10.15
C ASP A 206 1.44 -20.24 -9.45
N HIS A 207 1.89 -19.19 -10.14
CA HIS A 207 2.84 -18.25 -9.57
C HIS A 207 2.28 -17.48 -8.36
N LEU A 208 0.98 -17.20 -8.33
CA LEU A 208 0.33 -16.59 -7.16
C LEU A 208 0.38 -17.53 -5.95
N VAL A 209 0.06 -18.81 -6.13
CA VAL A 209 0.09 -19.80 -5.05
C VAL A 209 1.50 -19.92 -4.48
N GLU A 210 2.52 -20.00 -5.35
CA GLU A 210 3.93 -20.01 -4.95
C GLU A 210 4.31 -18.77 -4.13
N ASP A 211 3.91 -17.58 -4.57
CA ASP A 211 4.22 -16.32 -3.91
C ASP A 211 3.49 -16.15 -2.57
N ILE A 212 2.22 -16.59 -2.49
CA ILE A 212 1.46 -16.60 -1.24
C ILE A 212 2.12 -17.55 -0.24
N CYS A 213 2.52 -18.75 -0.66
CA CYS A 213 3.25 -19.68 0.21
C CYS A 213 4.60 -19.09 0.66
N ARG A 214 5.33 -18.41 -0.23
CA ARG A 214 6.59 -17.73 0.11
C ARG A 214 6.35 -16.64 1.17
N LEU A 215 5.34 -15.79 0.98
CA LEU A 215 4.98 -14.75 1.93
C LEU A 215 4.46 -15.33 3.26
N ASN A 216 3.74 -16.45 3.22
CA ASN A 216 3.28 -17.15 4.43
C ASN A 216 4.44 -17.64 5.29
N GLY A 217 5.52 -18.11 4.67
CA GLY A 217 6.75 -18.55 5.35
C GLY A 217 7.76 -17.43 5.66
N ASP A 218 7.47 -16.18 5.27
CA ASP A 218 8.40 -15.07 5.40
C ASP A 218 8.50 -14.56 6.84
N ARG A 219 9.64 -14.82 7.48
CA ARG A 219 9.93 -14.39 8.86
C ARG A 219 10.11 -12.88 8.98
N GLU A 220 10.59 -12.20 7.95
CA GLU A 220 10.72 -10.74 7.97
C GLU A 220 9.33 -10.08 7.93
N PHE A 221 8.40 -10.71 7.21
CA PHE A 221 7.02 -10.23 7.13
C PHE A 221 6.22 -10.49 8.42
N TRP A 222 6.27 -11.72 8.98
CA TRP A 222 5.47 -12.09 10.15
C TRP A 222 6.13 -11.78 11.50
N GLY A 223 7.46 -11.74 11.56
CA GLY A 223 8.22 -11.59 12.81
C GLY A 223 8.18 -12.81 13.74
N GLU A 224 7.35 -13.80 13.46
CA GLU A 224 7.27 -15.08 14.17
C GLU A 224 7.33 -16.23 13.16
N PRO A 225 7.85 -17.41 13.55
CA PRO A 225 7.77 -18.59 12.70
C PRO A 225 6.29 -18.95 12.48
N ALA A 226 5.89 -19.07 11.21
CA ALA A 226 4.53 -19.48 10.86
C ALA A 226 4.18 -20.82 11.51
N GLU A 227 2.93 -20.97 11.96
CA GLU A 227 2.40 -22.26 12.36
C GLU A 227 2.49 -23.23 11.17
N ALA A 228 3.12 -24.39 11.42
CA ALA A 228 3.43 -25.33 10.35
C ALA A 228 2.16 -25.86 9.68
N GLY A 229 2.06 -25.65 8.37
CA GLY A 229 1.06 -26.31 7.51
C GLY A 229 -0.25 -25.56 7.28
N ALA A 230 -0.46 -24.38 7.87
CA ALA A 230 -1.66 -23.57 7.63
C ALA A 230 -1.34 -22.22 6.96
N LEU A 231 -2.23 -21.79 6.06
CA LEU A 231 -2.19 -20.45 5.49
C LEU A 231 -2.73 -19.44 6.50
N HIS A 232 -1.95 -18.40 6.80
CA HIS A 232 -2.34 -17.35 7.73
C HIS A 232 -3.70 -16.75 7.33
N PRO A 233 -4.67 -16.59 8.26
CA PRO A 233 -6.02 -16.11 7.95
C PRO A 233 -6.05 -14.81 7.13
N HIS A 234 -5.16 -13.87 7.43
CA HIS A 234 -5.01 -12.63 6.67
C HIS A 234 -4.64 -12.80 5.20
N LEU A 235 -3.98 -13.90 4.80
CA LEU A 235 -3.61 -14.15 3.40
C LEU A 235 -4.73 -14.84 2.61
N GLN A 236 -5.62 -15.58 3.28
CA GLN A 236 -6.74 -16.30 2.63
C GLN A 236 -7.60 -15.36 1.78
N ARG A 237 -7.77 -14.11 2.21
CA ARG A 237 -8.54 -13.09 1.46
C ARG A 237 -8.00 -12.85 0.05
N TYR A 238 -6.69 -12.94 -0.16
CA TYR A 238 -6.10 -12.72 -1.48
C TYR A 238 -6.37 -13.87 -2.44
N LEU A 239 -6.50 -15.11 -1.92
CA LEU A 239 -6.95 -16.24 -2.72
C LEU A 239 -8.40 -16.01 -3.18
N VAL A 240 -9.28 -15.64 -2.24
CA VAL A 240 -10.68 -15.31 -2.56
C VAL A 240 -10.75 -14.18 -3.60
N MET A 241 -10.01 -13.09 -3.39
CA MET A 241 -9.94 -11.95 -4.32
C MET A 241 -9.46 -12.33 -5.74
N PHE A 242 -8.65 -13.38 -5.89
CA PHE A 242 -8.09 -13.77 -7.18
C PHE A 242 -8.89 -14.87 -7.89
N PHE A 243 -9.31 -15.91 -7.15
CA PHE A 243 -9.97 -17.09 -7.71
C PHE A 243 -11.48 -16.90 -7.87
N ASP A 244 -12.13 -16.19 -6.94
CA ASP A 244 -13.59 -16.01 -6.97
C ASP A 244 -14.01 -14.81 -7.85
N TYR A 245 -13.05 -13.97 -8.25
CA TYR A 245 -13.30 -12.77 -9.06
C TYR A 245 -12.50 -12.80 -10.38
N GLY A 246 -13.16 -12.36 -11.45
CA GLY A 246 -12.58 -12.24 -12.78
C GLY A 246 -12.11 -10.82 -13.10
N TYR A 247 -11.38 -10.67 -14.20
CA TYR A 247 -11.20 -9.36 -14.80
C TYR A 247 -12.53 -8.86 -15.36
N PRO A 248 -12.84 -7.56 -15.22
CA PRO A 248 -14.06 -7.01 -15.77
C PRO A 248 -14.01 -7.08 -17.30
N SER A 249 -15.14 -7.41 -17.93
CA SER A 249 -15.32 -7.28 -19.36
C SER A 249 -15.03 -5.84 -19.77
N ARG A 250 -14.11 -5.63 -20.72
CA ARG A 250 -13.80 -4.30 -21.26
C ARG A 250 -15.05 -3.72 -21.91
N SER A 251 -15.72 -2.82 -21.20
CA SER A 251 -16.79 -1.98 -21.72
C SER A 251 -16.38 -0.54 -21.53
N PHE A 252 -16.71 0.32 -22.51
CA PHE A 252 -16.39 1.74 -22.46
C PHE A 252 -16.89 2.39 -21.14
N SER A 253 -18.04 1.96 -20.64
CA SER A 253 -18.59 2.36 -19.34
C SER A 253 -17.76 1.89 -18.15
N ALA A 254 -17.29 0.62 -18.14
CA ALA A 254 -16.44 0.12 -17.06
C ALA A 254 -15.08 0.81 -17.01
N ASP A 255 -14.50 1.12 -18.18
CA ASP A 255 -13.24 1.86 -18.27
C ASP A 255 -13.42 3.33 -17.87
N PHE A 256 -14.55 3.96 -18.21
CA PHE A 256 -14.91 5.29 -17.72
C PHE A 256 -15.09 5.30 -16.19
N THR A 257 -15.78 4.32 -15.60
CA THR A 257 -15.93 4.22 -14.14
C THR A 257 -14.58 3.97 -13.46
N ARG A 258 -13.72 3.13 -14.03
CA ARG A 258 -12.36 2.87 -13.52
C ARG A 258 -11.50 4.12 -13.59
N GLU A 259 -11.57 4.85 -14.70
CA GLU A 259 -10.89 6.14 -14.87
C GLU A 259 -11.47 7.18 -13.92
N PHE A 260 -12.79 7.22 -13.70
CA PHE A 260 -13.47 8.13 -12.77
C PHE A 260 -13.10 7.86 -11.30
N ILE A 261 -13.12 6.59 -10.86
CA ILE A 261 -12.64 6.17 -9.54
C ILE A 261 -11.16 6.49 -9.40
N GLY A 262 -10.34 6.21 -10.42
CA GLY A 262 -8.93 6.61 -10.50
C GLY A 262 -8.74 8.13 -10.41
N LYS A 263 -9.62 8.92 -11.03
CA LYS A 263 -9.66 10.39 -10.95
C LYS A 263 -10.08 10.90 -9.57
N HIS A 264 -10.83 10.10 -8.79
CA HIS A 264 -11.28 10.42 -7.42
C HIS A 264 -10.29 9.93 -6.35
N ARG A 265 -9.35 9.03 -6.69
CA ARG A 265 -8.12 8.86 -5.91
C ARG A 265 -7.36 10.19 -6.01
N ARG A 266 -7.14 10.86 -4.87
CA ARG A 266 -6.66 12.28 -4.77
C ARG A 266 -5.29 12.56 -5.42
N PHE A 267 -4.67 11.61 -6.12
CA PHE A 267 -3.37 11.75 -6.73
C PHE A 267 -3.44 11.35 -8.21
N ARG A 268 -3.11 12.29 -9.09
CA ARG A 268 -2.64 12.00 -10.44
C ARG A 268 -1.13 12.12 -10.44
N TRP A 269 -0.45 11.21 -11.16
CA TRP A 269 0.94 11.46 -11.53
C TRP A 269 0.98 12.80 -12.29
N PRO A 270 1.88 13.73 -11.93
CA PRO A 270 2.19 14.83 -12.83
C PRO A 270 2.53 14.22 -14.19
N GLU A 271 2.04 14.83 -15.27
CA GLU A 271 2.58 14.51 -16.60
C GLU A 271 4.11 14.57 -16.52
N GLU A 272 4.79 13.61 -17.15
CA GLU A 272 6.26 13.57 -17.20
C GLU A 272 6.76 14.96 -17.58
N LYS A 273 7.30 15.69 -16.59
CA LYS A 273 7.94 16.97 -16.87
C LYS A 273 9.02 16.65 -17.88
N SER A 274 8.96 17.30 -19.03
CA SER A 274 10.04 17.20 -20.00
C SER A 274 11.35 17.45 -19.26
N PRO A 275 12.33 16.54 -19.37
CA PRO A 275 13.57 16.61 -18.62
C PRO A 275 14.20 17.99 -18.83
N LEU A 276 14.66 18.62 -17.75
CA LEU A 276 15.23 19.95 -17.82
C LEU A 276 16.44 19.93 -18.78
N PRO A 277 16.63 20.95 -19.65
CA PRO A 277 17.74 20.98 -20.60
C PRO A 277 19.12 20.73 -19.97
N ALA A 278 19.31 21.18 -18.72
CA ALA A 278 20.51 20.95 -17.94
C ALA A 278 20.74 19.47 -17.58
N GLU A 279 19.68 18.73 -17.27
CA GLU A 279 19.74 17.29 -16.92
C GLU A 279 20.03 16.43 -18.15
N VAL A 280 19.45 16.79 -19.30
CA VAL A 280 19.73 16.13 -20.59
C VAL A 280 21.19 16.31 -20.98
N ASN A 281 21.71 17.53 -20.85
CA ASN A 281 23.11 17.82 -21.13
C ASN A 281 24.04 17.13 -20.13
N ALA A 282 23.70 17.10 -18.83
CA ALA A 282 24.51 16.39 -17.84
C ALA A 282 24.57 14.87 -18.12
N ALA A 283 23.48 14.24 -18.56
CA ALA A 283 23.42 12.80 -18.80
C ALA A 283 24.10 12.37 -20.13
N PHE A 284 23.82 13.08 -21.23
CA PHE A 284 24.31 12.71 -22.57
C PHE A 284 25.49 13.55 -23.07
N GLY A 285 25.79 14.69 -22.42
CA GLY A 285 26.74 15.71 -22.88
C GLY A 285 26.35 16.36 -24.19
N ARG A 286 25.05 16.36 -24.51
CA ARG A 286 24.46 16.89 -25.74
C ARG A 286 23.12 17.52 -25.44
N SER A 287 22.71 18.46 -26.28
CA SER A 287 21.41 19.10 -26.14
C SER A 287 20.27 18.15 -26.56
N MET A 288 19.07 18.42 -26.07
CA MET A 288 17.88 17.63 -26.45
C MET A 288 17.58 17.71 -27.96
N GLU A 289 17.94 18.82 -28.61
CA GLU A 289 17.75 19.01 -30.05
C GLU A 289 18.71 18.16 -30.87
N GLU A 290 19.96 18.03 -30.42
CA GLU A 290 20.95 17.17 -31.06
C GLU A 290 20.56 15.70 -30.94
N LEU A 291 20.12 15.26 -29.75
CA LEU A 291 19.68 13.88 -29.52
C LEU A 291 18.47 13.50 -30.39
N ARG A 292 17.57 14.46 -30.66
CA ARG A 292 16.41 14.27 -31.55
C ARG A 292 16.79 14.11 -33.02
N ARG A 293 17.91 14.68 -33.46
CA ARG A 293 18.40 14.58 -34.85
C ARG A 293 19.24 13.32 -35.10
N MET A 294 19.60 12.57 -34.05
CA MET A 294 20.42 11.36 -34.17
C MET A 294 19.63 10.16 -34.70
N SER A 295 20.31 9.29 -35.43
CA SER A 295 19.72 8.00 -35.83
C SER A 295 19.57 7.06 -34.61
N LYS A 296 18.66 6.09 -34.69
CA LYS A 296 18.48 5.05 -33.65
C LYS A 296 19.80 4.35 -33.31
N ARG A 297 20.67 4.10 -34.31
CA ARG A 297 21.97 3.44 -34.12
C ARG A 297 22.95 4.33 -33.35
N ASP A 298 22.98 5.62 -33.67
CA ASP A 298 23.89 6.56 -33.02
C ASP A 298 23.47 6.86 -31.58
N LEU A 299 22.15 6.95 -31.34
CA LEU A 299 21.61 7.09 -29.98
C LEU A 299 21.93 5.87 -29.11
N ALA A 300 21.76 4.65 -29.63
CA ALA A 300 22.10 3.42 -28.91
C ALA A 300 23.61 3.27 -28.66
N ARG A 301 24.46 3.78 -29.56
CA ARG A 301 25.92 3.83 -29.36
C ARG A 301 26.29 4.83 -28.25
N LEU A 302 25.68 6.02 -28.27
CA LEU A 302 25.90 7.05 -27.25
C LEU A 302 25.42 6.60 -25.87
N PHE A 303 24.24 5.99 -25.79
CA PHE A 303 23.70 5.42 -24.55
C PHE A 303 24.65 4.37 -23.96
N ARG A 304 25.10 3.39 -24.74
CA ARG A 304 26.03 2.35 -24.24
C ARG A 304 27.36 2.93 -23.75
N LYS A 305 27.86 3.97 -24.40
CA LYS A 305 29.07 4.68 -23.96
C LYS A 305 28.84 5.35 -22.59
N ARG A 306 27.76 6.14 -22.45
CA ARG A 306 27.41 6.85 -21.21
C ARG A 306 27.01 5.90 -20.07
N ALA A 307 26.31 4.83 -20.38
CA ALA A 307 25.91 3.81 -19.41
C ALA A 307 27.13 3.10 -18.81
N LYS A 308 28.20 2.89 -19.59
CA LYS A 308 29.46 2.30 -19.12
C LYS A 308 30.26 3.26 -18.23
N GLU A 309 30.14 4.56 -18.47
CA GLU A 309 30.81 5.63 -17.69
C GLU A 309 30.07 5.92 -16.38
N LEU A 310 28.73 5.88 -16.39
CA LEU A 310 27.86 6.21 -15.25
C LEU A 310 27.39 4.98 -14.45
N HIS A 311 27.92 3.78 -14.75
CA HIS A 311 27.46 2.56 -14.10
C HIS A 311 27.78 2.55 -12.59
N PRO A 312 26.81 2.25 -11.71
CA PRO A 312 27.02 2.21 -10.26
C PRO A 312 28.16 1.29 -9.82
N ASP A 313 28.29 0.12 -10.46
CA ASP A 313 29.35 -0.86 -10.18
C ASP A 313 30.79 -0.36 -10.47
N ARG A 314 30.92 0.80 -11.13
CA ARG A 314 32.21 1.46 -11.41
C ARG A 314 32.40 2.76 -10.62
N GLY A 315 31.59 2.98 -9.57
CA GLY A 315 31.60 4.20 -8.77
C GLY A 315 30.78 5.35 -9.36
N GLY A 316 29.89 5.06 -10.32
CA GLY A 316 29.00 6.04 -10.92
C GLY A 316 27.80 6.41 -10.04
N ASP A 317 27.25 7.60 -10.27
CA ASP A 317 26.06 8.09 -9.57
C ASP A 317 24.79 7.35 -10.06
N HIS A 318 24.20 6.57 -9.15
CA HIS A 318 22.98 5.79 -9.39
C HIS A 318 21.80 6.64 -9.88
N HIS A 319 21.67 7.88 -9.37
CA HIS A 319 20.62 8.80 -9.80
C HIS A 319 20.83 9.24 -11.25
N ARG A 320 22.07 9.54 -11.64
CA ARG A 320 22.41 9.90 -13.04
C ARG A 320 22.20 8.74 -14.01
N PHE A 321 22.45 7.51 -13.57
CA PHE A 321 22.20 6.31 -14.38
C PHE A 321 20.69 6.09 -14.63
N ILE A 322 19.85 6.29 -13.61
CA ILE A 322 18.39 6.22 -13.75
C ILE A 322 17.88 7.29 -14.73
N VAL A 323 18.36 8.53 -14.62
CA VAL A 323 18.01 9.63 -15.52
C VAL A 323 18.40 9.29 -16.97
N LEU A 324 19.61 8.77 -17.19
CA LEU A 324 20.09 8.34 -18.51
C LEU A 324 19.19 7.26 -19.13
N ASN A 325 18.78 6.27 -18.34
CA ASN A 325 17.96 5.16 -18.81
C ASN A 325 16.52 5.60 -19.17
N ASN A 326 15.92 6.43 -18.33
CA ASN A 326 14.58 6.99 -18.57
C ASN A 326 14.55 7.86 -19.83
N LEU A 327 15.57 8.69 -20.04
CA LEU A 327 15.72 9.52 -21.23
C LEU A 327 15.88 8.71 -22.52
N TYR A 328 16.67 7.63 -22.47
CA TYR A 328 16.89 6.75 -23.61
C TYR A 328 15.61 6.02 -24.02
N GLU A 329 14.87 5.45 -23.07
CA GLU A 329 13.59 4.79 -23.34
C GLU A 329 12.53 5.79 -23.84
N GLY A 330 12.49 7.02 -23.30
CA GLY A 330 11.62 8.10 -23.79
C GLY A 330 11.90 8.50 -25.24
N LEU A 331 13.18 8.62 -25.63
CA LEU A 331 13.58 8.93 -27.01
C LEU A 331 13.29 7.76 -27.97
N LYS A 332 13.63 6.53 -27.57
CA LYS A 332 13.42 5.29 -28.33
C LYS A 332 11.94 5.06 -28.67
N ASN A 333 11.05 5.27 -27.70
CA ASN A 333 9.60 5.15 -27.89
C ASN A 333 9.04 6.17 -28.89
N ARG A 334 9.69 7.34 -29.03
CA ARG A 334 9.32 8.36 -30.02
C ARG A 334 9.77 8.00 -31.44
N PHE A 335 10.98 7.47 -31.60
CA PHE A 335 11.46 6.98 -32.90
C PHE A 335 10.74 5.70 -33.38
N GLY A 336 9.94 5.05 -32.53
CA GLY A 336 9.09 3.90 -32.89
C GLY A 336 7.70 4.27 -33.41
N LYS A 337 7.30 5.55 -33.33
CA LYS A 337 6.00 6.06 -33.80
C LYS A 337 6.06 6.81 -35.13
N SER A 338 7.17 6.71 -35.88
CA SER A 338 7.35 7.36 -37.18
C SER A 338 7.54 6.35 -38.29
#